data_AF-A0A392N5F7-F1
#
_entry.id   AF-A0A392N5F7-F1
#
_cell.length_a   1.000
_cell.length_b   1.000
_cell.length_c   1.000
_cell.angle_alpha   90.00
_cell.angle_beta   90.00
_cell.angle_gamma   90.00
#
_symmetry.space_group_name_H-M   'P 1'
#
loop_
_entity.id
_entity.type
_entity.pdbx_description
1 polymer ?
#
loop_
_entity_poly.entity_id
_entity_poly.type
_entity_poly.pdbx_seq_one_letter_code
_entity_poly.pdbx_strand_id
1 'polypeptide(L)'
;MMVEKYGLKARLEHYTCVVDLLGRSGCLDEAEAMIRSMPVREDAIIWKTLLSACKLHKNEEMAKRVAEEVLRIDPQDSASYVLLAGIHASANRWQNVSEVRRAMKDKMVKKEPGISWVEVKNQVHQFHMGDDSHPKSVEINRYMEELTSEMKMRGYVPDISSVLHDMDNEEKEYNLTHHSEKIAIAFALMSVPKGEPIRVMKNLRVCGDCHVAIKYISEIKNREIIVRDSSRFHHFKHGRLQVRYTMIKFLLWLFG
;
A
#
# COMPACT_ATOMS: atom_id res chain seq x y z
N MET A 1 -34.61 3.73 10.57
CA MET A 1 -33.96 4.60 9.54
C MET A 1 -34.06 4.00 8.13
N MET A 2 -34.17 4.83 7.08
CA MET A 2 -34.53 4.50 5.67
C MET A 2 -35.90 3.86 5.44
N VAL A 3 -36.17 2.69 6.04
CA VAL A 3 -37.48 2.01 5.90
C VAL A 3 -38.58 2.81 6.59
N GLU A 4 -38.35 3.25 7.82
CA GLU A 4 -39.34 3.98 8.63
C GLU A 4 -39.62 5.40 8.15
N LYS A 5 -38.65 6.05 7.47
CA LYS A 5 -38.76 7.46 7.06
C LYS A 5 -39.10 7.65 5.58
N TYR A 6 -38.68 6.71 4.72
CA TYR A 6 -38.80 6.84 3.27
C TYR A 6 -39.45 5.61 2.61
N GLY A 7 -39.81 4.56 3.37
CA GLY A 7 -40.38 3.33 2.81
C GLY A 7 -39.41 2.52 1.93
N LEU A 8 -38.12 2.88 1.92
CA LEU A 8 -37.12 2.25 1.07
C LEU A 8 -36.40 1.13 1.81
N LYS A 9 -36.47 -0.10 1.27
CA LYS A 9 -35.67 -1.23 1.77
C LYS A 9 -34.19 -0.94 1.53
N ALA A 10 -33.41 -0.93 2.60
CA ALA A 10 -31.97 -0.78 2.52
C ALA A 10 -31.36 -1.93 1.72
N ARG A 11 -30.49 -1.58 0.76
CA ARG A 11 -29.69 -2.52 -0.02
C ARG A 11 -28.31 -2.68 0.59
N LEU A 12 -27.58 -3.72 0.19
CA LEU A 12 -26.24 -4.02 0.71
C LEU A 12 -25.30 -2.82 0.65
N GLU A 13 -25.35 -2.01 -0.41
CA GLU A 13 -24.50 -0.83 -0.58
C GLU A 13 -24.73 0.21 0.52
N HIS A 14 -25.96 0.34 1.02
CA HIS A 14 -26.27 1.26 2.12
C HIS A 14 -25.67 0.76 3.43
N TYR A 15 -25.73 -0.55 3.68
CA TYR A 15 -25.08 -1.15 4.86
C TYR A 15 -23.57 -1.00 4.78
N THR A 16 -22.96 -1.22 3.60
CA THR A 16 -21.54 -0.98 3.38
C THR A 16 -21.15 0.48 3.66
N CYS A 17 -21.96 1.46 3.27
CA CYS A 17 -21.73 2.85 3.65
C CYS A 17 -21.80 3.09 5.17
N VAL A 18 -22.77 2.49 5.86
CA VAL A 18 -22.88 2.61 7.33
C VAL A 18 -21.69 1.95 8.03
N VAL A 19 -21.27 0.78 7.57
CA VAL A 19 -20.08 0.07 8.06
C VAL A 19 -18.82 0.89 7.82
N ASP A 20 -18.65 1.51 6.65
CA ASP A 20 -17.51 2.41 6.37
C ASP A 20 -17.51 3.62 7.33
N LEU A 21 -18.68 4.22 7.59
CA LEU A 21 -18.81 5.35 8.52
C LEU A 21 -18.48 4.98 9.96
N LEU A 22 -19.07 3.90 10.47
CA LEU A 22 -18.79 3.37 11.81
C LEU A 22 -17.32 2.98 11.94
N GLY A 23 -16.82 2.26 10.93
CA GLY A 23 -15.43 1.81 10.86
C GLY A 23 -14.43 2.96 10.90
N ARG A 24 -14.65 4.03 10.14
CA ARG A 24 -13.78 5.24 10.18
C ARG A 24 -13.85 6.00 11.49
N SER A 25 -14.97 5.85 12.22
CA SER A 25 -15.19 6.49 13.52
C SER A 25 -14.63 5.67 14.68
N GLY A 26 -14.03 4.50 14.42
CA GLY A 26 -13.51 3.58 15.43
C GLY A 26 -14.58 2.74 16.13
N CYS A 27 -15.84 2.82 15.70
CA CYS A 27 -16.97 2.03 16.21
C CYS A 27 -16.98 0.65 15.56
N LEU A 28 -15.91 -0.13 15.79
CA LEU A 28 -15.66 -1.37 15.09
C LEU A 28 -16.63 -2.48 15.48
N ASP A 29 -16.97 -2.59 16.77
CA ASP A 29 -17.90 -3.61 17.26
C ASP A 29 -19.32 -3.35 16.74
N GLU A 30 -19.74 -2.08 16.69
CA GLU A 30 -21.01 -1.67 16.08
C GLU A 30 -21.03 -1.94 14.57
N ALA A 31 -19.91 -1.72 13.89
CA ALA A 31 -19.77 -2.04 12.47
C ALA A 31 -19.89 -3.55 12.23
N GLU A 32 -19.24 -4.39 13.03
CA GLU A 32 -19.37 -5.85 12.94
C GLU A 32 -20.81 -6.31 13.25
N ALA A 33 -21.42 -5.77 14.31
CA ALA A 33 -22.80 -6.07 14.67
C ALA A 33 -23.79 -5.69 13.57
N MET A 34 -23.55 -4.58 12.85
CA MET A 34 -24.35 -4.17 11.69
C MET A 34 -24.28 -5.22 10.56
N ILE A 35 -23.08 -5.71 10.23
CA ILE A 35 -22.92 -6.76 9.21
C ILE A 35 -23.65 -8.04 9.62
N ARG A 36 -23.59 -8.43 10.90
CA ARG A 36 -24.21 -9.67 11.38
C ARG A 36 -25.73 -9.58 11.52
N SER A 37 -26.29 -8.38 11.69
CA SER A 37 -27.72 -8.17 11.92
C SER A 37 -28.51 -7.75 10.67
N MET A 38 -27.83 -7.43 9.57
CA MET A 38 -28.51 -6.97 8.36
C MET A 38 -29.38 -8.08 7.73
N PRO A 39 -30.57 -7.75 7.19
CA PRO A 39 -31.49 -8.73 6.60
C PRO A 39 -31.13 -9.09 5.16
N VAL A 40 -29.91 -8.78 4.72
CA VAL A 40 -29.43 -8.95 3.34
C VAL A 40 -28.15 -9.79 3.41
N ARG A 41 -27.93 -10.67 2.44
CA ARG A 41 -26.73 -11.51 2.40
C ARG A 41 -25.47 -10.64 2.28
N GLU A 42 -24.50 -10.93 3.13
CA GLU A 42 -23.18 -10.31 3.11
C GLU A 42 -22.36 -10.72 1.89
N ASP A 43 -21.54 -9.80 1.40
CA ASP A 43 -20.54 -10.07 0.37
C ASP A 43 -19.13 -9.83 0.89
N ALA A 44 -18.12 -10.10 0.07
CA ALA A 44 -16.74 -9.86 0.46
C ALA A 44 -16.43 -8.35 0.62
N ILE A 45 -17.19 -7.46 -0.03
CA ILE A 45 -16.92 -6.00 -0.03
C ILE A 45 -17.23 -5.40 1.34
N ILE A 46 -18.36 -5.76 1.96
CA ILE A 46 -18.72 -5.22 3.27
C ILE A 46 -17.75 -5.68 4.37
N TRP A 47 -17.30 -6.94 4.33
CA TRP A 47 -16.25 -7.43 5.23
C TRP A 47 -14.89 -6.77 4.95
N LYS A 48 -14.50 -6.60 3.69
CA LYS A 48 -13.29 -5.85 3.32
C LYS A 48 -13.31 -4.40 3.80
N THR A 49 -14.49 -3.79 3.83
CA THR A 49 -14.70 -2.43 4.36
C THR A 49 -14.38 -2.40 5.86
N LEU A 50 -14.96 -3.31 6.64
CA LEU A 50 -14.64 -3.44 8.06
C LEU A 50 -13.16 -3.81 8.28
N LEU A 51 -12.58 -4.67 7.44
CA LEU A 51 -11.19 -5.07 7.53
C LEU A 51 -10.23 -3.88 7.38
N SER A 52 -10.55 -2.97 6.46
CA SER A 52 -9.82 -1.71 6.27
C SER A 52 -9.87 -0.84 7.53
N ALA A 53 -11.04 -0.76 8.18
CA ALA A 53 -11.22 -0.04 9.43
C ALA A 53 -10.44 -0.69 10.59
N CYS A 54 -10.45 -2.02 10.71
CA CYS A 54 -9.65 -2.72 11.71
C CYS A 54 -8.17 -2.39 11.58
N LYS A 55 -7.65 -2.35 10.33
CA LYS A 55 -6.27 -1.92 10.05
C LYS A 55 -6.02 -0.46 10.41
N LEU A 56 -6.95 0.43 10.10
CA LEU A 56 -6.85 1.86 10.44
C LEU A 56 -6.71 2.07 11.95
N HIS A 57 -7.50 1.34 12.73
CA HIS A 57 -7.55 1.44 14.19
C HIS A 57 -6.62 0.46 14.91
N LYS A 58 -5.78 -0.28 14.18
CA LYS A 58 -4.82 -1.27 14.71
C LYS A 58 -5.49 -2.34 15.61
N ASN A 59 -6.74 -2.70 15.32
CA ASN A 59 -7.44 -3.78 16.03
C ASN A 59 -7.13 -5.13 15.35
N GLU A 60 -6.02 -5.75 15.78
CA GLU A 60 -5.50 -6.98 15.17
C GLU A 60 -6.44 -8.18 15.37
N GLU A 61 -7.04 -8.30 16.55
CA GLU A 61 -7.92 -9.43 16.89
C GLU A 61 -9.18 -9.44 16.02
N MET A 62 -9.81 -8.28 15.81
CA MET A 62 -10.95 -8.18 14.88
C MET A 62 -10.50 -8.33 13.43
N ALA A 63 -9.37 -7.72 13.04
CA ALA A 63 -8.84 -7.84 11.68
C ALA A 63 -8.62 -9.31 11.28
N LYS A 64 -8.15 -10.14 12.21
CA LYS A 64 -7.97 -11.58 11.98
C LYS A 64 -9.30 -12.26 11.65
N ARG A 65 -10.31 -12.14 12.53
CA ARG A 65 -11.62 -12.78 12.33
C ARG A 65 -12.32 -12.28 11.06
N VAL A 66 -12.24 -10.98 10.78
CA VAL A 66 -12.84 -10.39 9.59
C VAL A 66 -12.13 -10.87 8.31
N ALA A 67 -10.80 -11.02 8.32
CA ALA A 67 -10.08 -11.56 7.16
C ALA A 67 -10.43 -13.03 6.90
N GLU A 68 -10.67 -13.83 7.95
CA GLU A 68 -11.17 -15.20 7.82
C GLU A 68 -12.56 -15.23 7.15
N GLU A 69 -13.46 -14.31 7.50
CA GLU A 69 -14.77 -14.16 6.83
C GLU A 69 -14.62 -13.76 5.35
N VAL A 70 -13.72 -12.84 5.02
CA VAL A 70 -13.43 -12.50 3.61
C VAL A 70 -12.96 -13.73 2.85
N LEU A 71 -12.02 -14.51 3.40
CA LEU A 71 -11.49 -15.70 2.74
C LEU A 71 -12.49 -16.86 2.65
N ARG A 72 -13.48 -16.90 3.55
CA ARG A 72 -14.61 -17.83 3.46
C ARG A 72 -15.51 -17.51 2.27
N ILE A 73 -15.75 -16.23 1.99
CA ILE A 73 -16.61 -15.76 0.90
C ILE A 73 -15.87 -15.69 -0.43
N ASP A 74 -14.63 -15.20 -0.40
CA ASP A 74 -13.75 -14.99 -1.55
C ASP A 74 -12.37 -15.64 -1.29
N PRO A 75 -12.24 -16.97 -1.51
CA PRO A 75 -11.00 -17.71 -1.22
C PRO A 75 -9.80 -17.29 -2.09
N GLN A 76 -10.02 -16.46 -3.11
CA GLN A 76 -9.01 -15.97 -4.05
C GLN A 76 -8.50 -14.56 -3.70
N ASP A 77 -9.02 -13.94 -2.63
CA ASP A 77 -8.61 -12.61 -2.19
C ASP A 77 -7.18 -12.61 -1.61
N SER A 78 -6.20 -12.31 -2.46
CA SER A 78 -4.78 -12.30 -2.07
C SER A 78 -4.45 -11.28 -0.97
N ALA A 79 -5.16 -10.15 -0.93
CA ALA A 79 -4.94 -9.10 0.06
C ALA A 79 -5.27 -9.57 1.49
N SER A 80 -6.31 -10.40 1.63
CA SER A 80 -6.75 -10.95 2.91
C SER A 80 -5.76 -11.98 3.46
N TYR A 81 -5.20 -12.85 2.60
CA TYR A 81 -4.09 -13.72 3.02
C TYR A 81 -2.86 -12.93 3.46
N VAL A 82 -2.46 -11.91 2.69
CA VAL A 82 -1.30 -11.06 3.02
C VAL A 82 -1.51 -10.36 4.36
N LEU A 83 -2.73 -9.89 4.65
CA LEU A 83 -3.05 -9.27 5.93
C LEU A 83 -2.98 -10.27 7.08
N LEU A 84 -3.57 -11.47 6.95
CA LEU A 84 -3.51 -12.51 7.97
C LEU A 84 -2.07 -12.93 8.28
N ALA A 85 -1.27 -13.15 7.24
CA ALA A 85 0.16 -13.41 7.40
C ALA A 85 0.85 -12.27 8.15
N GLY A 86 0.49 -11.02 7.88
CA GLY A 86 1.01 -9.86 8.59
C GLY A 86 0.66 -9.82 10.08
N ILE A 87 -0.60 -10.08 10.43
CA ILE A 87 -1.07 -10.14 11.82
C ILE A 87 -0.39 -11.29 12.59
N HIS A 88 -0.17 -12.42 11.92
CA HIS A 88 0.59 -13.51 12.53
C HIS A 88 2.07 -13.15 12.70
N ALA A 89 2.68 -12.47 11.71
CA ALA A 89 4.07 -12.03 11.79
C ALA A 89 4.30 -10.99 12.89
N SER A 90 3.40 -9.99 13.06
CA SER A 90 3.51 -8.99 14.14
C SER A 90 3.45 -9.62 15.53
N ALA A 91 2.71 -10.72 15.67
CA ALA A 91 2.60 -11.51 16.89
C ALA A 91 3.68 -12.62 17.02
N ASN A 92 4.71 -12.64 16.17
CA ASN A 92 5.76 -13.67 16.11
C ASN A 92 5.23 -15.12 15.94
N ARG A 93 4.04 -15.28 15.34
CA ARG A 93 3.38 -16.58 15.10
C ARG A 93 3.78 -17.15 13.74
N TRP A 94 5.06 -17.47 13.56
CA TRP A 94 5.64 -17.90 12.27
C TRP A 94 5.03 -19.18 11.69
N GLN A 95 4.56 -20.08 12.56
CA GLN A 95 3.84 -21.28 12.14
C GLN A 95 2.55 -20.93 11.39
N ASN A 96 1.77 -19.98 11.91
CA ASN A 96 0.55 -19.52 11.25
C ASN A 96 0.84 -18.75 9.95
N VAL A 97 1.94 -17.98 9.90
CA VAL A 97 2.40 -17.35 8.64
C VAL A 97 2.65 -18.41 7.57
N SER A 98 3.33 -19.51 7.95
CA SER A 98 3.62 -20.63 7.06
C SER A 98 2.34 -21.34 6.59
N GLU A 99 1.36 -21.53 7.48
CA GLU A 99 0.06 -22.09 7.14
C GLU A 99 -0.72 -21.23 6.14
N VAL A 100 -0.73 -19.91 6.35
CA VAL A 100 -1.36 -18.94 5.42
C VAL A 100 -0.69 -19.00 4.04
N ARG A 101 0.65 -19.02 3.99
CA ARG A 101 1.41 -19.13 2.73
C ARG A 101 1.15 -20.46 2.01
N ARG A 102 1.06 -21.56 2.75
CA ARG A 102 0.68 -22.87 2.19
C ARG A 102 -0.72 -22.82 1.61
N ALA A 103 -1.69 -22.25 2.33
CA ALA A 103 -3.06 -22.10 1.83
C ALA A 103 -3.14 -21.26 0.55
N MET A 104 -2.34 -20.19 0.43
CA MET A 104 -2.21 -19.42 -0.81
C MET A 104 -1.69 -20.29 -1.95
N LYS A 105 -0.62 -21.06 -1.71
CA LYS A 105 -0.02 -21.95 -2.72
C LYS A 105 -1.00 -23.02 -3.20
N ASP A 106 -1.67 -23.69 -2.27
CA ASP A 106 -2.62 -24.77 -2.57
C ASP A 106 -3.81 -24.27 -3.40
N LYS A 107 -4.22 -23.01 -3.18
CA LYS A 107 -5.31 -22.35 -3.92
C LYS A 107 -4.83 -21.55 -5.14
N MET A 108 -3.53 -21.62 -5.46
CA MET A 108 -2.89 -20.86 -6.54
C MET A 108 -3.06 -19.34 -6.45
N VAL A 109 -3.27 -18.82 -5.24
CA VAL A 109 -3.39 -17.38 -4.98
C VAL A 109 -2.01 -16.75 -5.00
N LYS A 110 -1.80 -15.79 -5.91
CA LYS A 110 -0.57 -15.01 -6.00
C LYS A 110 -0.84 -13.58 -5.56
N LYS A 111 0.08 -13.03 -4.78
CA LYS A 111 0.11 -11.58 -4.50
C LYS A 111 0.57 -10.86 -5.76
N GLU A 112 -0.09 -9.77 -6.10
CA GLU A 112 0.36 -8.89 -7.18
C GLU A 112 1.72 -8.25 -6.80
N PRO A 113 2.75 -8.35 -7.66
CA PRO A 113 4.03 -7.73 -7.39
C PRO A 113 3.92 -6.20 -7.41
N GLY A 114 4.73 -5.53 -6.59
CA GLY A 114 4.85 -4.08 -6.63
C GLY A 114 5.74 -3.64 -7.79
N ILE A 115 5.16 -2.96 -8.77
CA ILE A 115 5.84 -2.47 -9.97
C ILE A 115 5.75 -0.95 -10.00
N SER A 116 6.90 -0.30 -10.18
CA SER A 116 6.96 1.14 -10.44
C SER A 116 7.55 1.41 -11.81
N TRP A 117 7.13 2.50 -12.46
CA TRP A 117 7.68 2.88 -13.75
C TRP A 117 7.78 4.38 -13.92
N VAL A 118 8.67 4.78 -14.83
CA VAL A 118 8.87 6.16 -15.26
C VAL A 118 8.91 6.23 -16.77
N GLU A 119 8.53 7.38 -17.31
CA GLU A 119 8.70 7.68 -18.73
C GLU A 119 9.86 8.66 -18.91
N VAL A 120 10.88 8.25 -19.66
CA VAL A 120 12.06 9.06 -19.94
C VAL A 120 12.38 8.95 -21.41
N LYS A 121 12.53 10.08 -22.11
CA LYS A 121 12.83 10.13 -23.56
C LYS A 121 11.87 9.24 -24.38
N ASN A 122 10.57 9.31 -24.07
CA ASN A 122 9.50 8.52 -24.69
C ASN A 122 9.65 6.99 -24.56
N GLN A 123 10.41 6.53 -23.56
CA GLN A 123 10.52 5.11 -23.21
C GLN A 123 10.01 4.89 -21.80
N VAL A 124 9.22 3.83 -21.63
CA VAL A 124 8.73 3.39 -20.32
C VAL A 124 9.75 2.42 -19.72
N HIS A 125 10.28 2.78 -18.56
CA HIS A 125 11.18 1.95 -17.79
C HIS A 125 10.44 1.42 -16.56
N GLN A 126 10.30 0.10 -16.49
CA GLN A 126 9.61 -0.59 -15.40
C GLN A 126 10.62 -1.24 -14.45
N PHE A 127 10.29 -1.23 -13.17
CA PHE A 127 11.12 -1.76 -12.11
C PHE A 127 10.27 -2.56 -11.13
N HIS A 128 10.80 -3.71 -10.70
CA HIS A 128 10.28 -4.49 -9.60
C HIS A 128 11.43 -4.93 -8.69
N MET A 129 11.11 -5.30 -7.45
CA MET A 129 12.14 -5.76 -6.50
C MET A 129 12.77 -7.05 -6.99
N GLY A 130 14.10 -7.13 -6.96
CA GLY A 130 14.88 -8.29 -7.42
C GLY A 130 15.04 -8.38 -8.94
N ASP A 131 14.68 -7.33 -9.68
CA ASP A 131 14.84 -7.26 -11.13
C ASP A 131 16.13 -6.54 -11.53
N ASP A 132 17.07 -7.30 -12.07
CA ASP A 132 18.33 -6.76 -12.60
C ASP A 132 18.37 -6.76 -14.14
N SER A 133 17.23 -7.00 -14.82
CA SER A 133 17.16 -7.09 -16.29
C SER A 133 17.37 -5.75 -17.00
N HIS A 134 17.22 -4.63 -16.29
CA HIS A 134 17.42 -3.31 -16.87
C HIS A 134 18.89 -3.09 -17.25
N PRO A 135 19.21 -2.57 -18.46
CA PRO A 135 20.61 -2.40 -18.92
C PRO A 135 21.50 -1.54 -18.00
N LYS A 136 20.88 -0.71 -17.16
CA LYS A 136 21.56 0.15 -16.17
C LYS A 136 21.43 -0.33 -14.73
N SER A 137 21.02 -1.58 -14.48
CA SER A 137 20.78 -2.11 -13.12
C SER A 137 21.97 -1.85 -12.18
N VAL A 138 23.19 -2.14 -12.63
CA VAL A 138 24.42 -1.87 -11.86
C VAL A 138 24.60 -0.39 -11.49
N GLU A 139 24.39 0.52 -12.43
CA GLU A 139 24.49 1.96 -12.19
C GLU A 139 23.41 2.47 -11.22
N ILE A 140 22.19 1.93 -11.36
CA ILE A 140 21.05 2.28 -10.50
C ILE A 140 21.31 1.78 -9.08
N ASN A 141 21.77 0.54 -8.91
CA ASN A 141 22.05 -0.04 -7.60
C ASN A 141 23.15 0.73 -6.86
N ARG A 142 24.25 1.10 -7.56
CA ARG A 142 25.29 1.96 -6.98
C ARG A 142 24.73 3.33 -6.54
N TYR A 143 23.90 3.95 -7.38
CA TYR A 143 23.31 5.25 -7.03
C TYR A 143 22.30 5.14 -5.87
N MET A 144 21.60 4.01 -5.77
CA MET A 144 20.72 3.69 -4.65
C MET A 144 21.48 3.56 -3.32
N GLU A 145 22.66 2.94 -3.32
CA GLU A 145 23.53 2.86 -2.14
C GLU A 145 23.99 4.25 -1.68
N GLU A 146 24.40 5.10 -2.64
CA GLU A 146 24.79 6.49 -2.38
C GLU A 146 23.62 7.30 -1.79
N LEU A 147 22.45 7.22 -2.42
CA LEU A 147 21.22 7.87 -1.94
C LEU A 147 20.85 7.39 -0.54
N THR A 148 20.88 6.08 -0.30
CA THR A 148 20.51 5.50 1.00
C THR A 148 21.46 5.94 2.10
N SER A 149 22.76 5.97 1.81
CA SER A 149 23.78 6.49 2.73
C SER A 149 23.53 7.96 3.06
N GLU A 150 23.22 8.79 2.06
CA GLU A 150 22.90 10.21 2.24
C GLU A 150 21.61 10.43 3.05
N MET A 151 20.58 9.62 2.81
CA MET A 151 19.35 9.63 3.62
C MET A 151 19.63 9.28 5.09
N LYS A 152 20.40 8.21 5.34
CA LYS A 152 20.75 7.77 6.71
C LYS A 152 21.54 8.83 7.47
N MET A 153 22.48 9.52 6.81
CA MET A 153 23.21 10.65 7.42
C MET A 153 22.29 11.80 7.86
N ARG A 154 21.09 11.93 7.26
CA ARG A 154 20.07 12.91 7.63
C ARG A 154 19.00 12.36 8.59
N GLY A 155 19.20 11.15 9.12
CA GLY A 155 18.33 10.54 10.11
C GLY A 155 17.19 9.68 9.54
N TYR A 156 17.24 9.29 8.26
CA TYR A 156 16.34 8.27 7.74
C TYR A 156 16.64 6.92 8.40
N VAL A 157 15.62 6.32 8.99
CA VAL A 157 15.66 4.97 9.57
C VAL A 157 14.64 4.12 8.84
N PRO A 158 15.07 3.05 8.13
CA PRO A 158 14.15 2.12 7.47
C PRO A 158 13.19 1.46 8.48
N ASP A 159 11.91 1.44 8.16
CA ASP A 159 10.89 0.81 9.01
C ASP A 159 10.86 -0.71 8.79
N ILE A 160 11.84 -1.43 9.36
CA ILE A 160 11.96 -2.89 9.24
C ILE A 160 10.76 -3.65 9.82
N SER A 161 9.96 -3.02 10.69
CA SER A 161 8.73 -3.62 11.23
C SER A 161 7.66 -3.83 10.15
N SER A 162 7.77 -3.09 9.03
CA SER A 162 6.87 -3.22 7.89
C SER A 162 7.18 -4.44 6.99
N VAL A 163 8.30 -5.14 7.21
CA VAL A 163 8.68 -6.35 6.46
C VAL A 163 8.19 -7.59 7.20
N LEU A 164 7.08 -8.15 6.71
CA LEU A 164 6.35 -9.27 7.33
C LEU A 164 6.91 -10.64 6.91
N HIS A 165 8.24 -10.76 6.96
CA HIS A 165 8.96 -11.98 6.63
C HIS A 165 9.95 -12.31 7.75
N ASP A 166 10.11 -13.61 8.02
CA ASP A 166 11.10 -14.12 8.94
C ASP A 166 12.46 -14.10 8.24
N MET A 167 13.17 -13.01 8.43
CA MET A 167 14.41 -12.63 7.76
C MET A 167 15.22 -11.83 8.78
N ASP A 168 16.54 -11.83 8.64
CA ASP A 168 17.38 -10.98 9.47
C ASP A 168 17.13 -9.48 9.17
N ASN A 169 17.58 -8.62 10.07
CA ASN A 169 17.31 -7.19 9.95
C ASN A 169 18.01 -6.56 8.74
N GLU A 170 19.17 -7.10 8.34
CA GLU A 170 19.95 -6.60 7.19
C GLU A 170 19.20 -6.89 5.88
N GLU A 171 18.61 -8.07 5.75
CA GLU A 171 17.82 -8.50 4.60
C GLU A 171 16.49 -7.75 4.51
N LYS A 172 15.84 -7.47 5.66
CA LYS A 172 14.66 -6.60 5.72
C LYS A 172 14.97 -5.20 5.24
N GLU A 173 16.08 -4.63 5.71
CA GLU A 173 16.53 -3.31 5.32
C GLU A 173 16.92 -3.25 3.84
N TYR A 174 17.59 -4.29 3.33
CA TYR A 174 17.91 -4.45 1.92
C TYR A 174 16.64 -4.42 1.07
N ASN A 175 15.62 -5.21 1.44
CA ASN A 175 14.34 -5.23 0.73
C ASN A 175 13.66 -3.86 0.71
N LEU A 176 13.61 -3.16 1.85
CA LEU A 176 13.04 -1.81 1.91
C LEU A 176 13.78 -0.84 1.02
N THR A 177 15.11 -0.94 0.97
CA THR A 177 15.94 -0.12 0.10
C THR A 177 15.63 -0.39 -1.37
N HIS A 178 15.36 -1.65 -1.73
CA HIS A 178 15.07 -2.08 -3.11
C HIS A 178 13.58 -2.09 -3.46
N HIS A 179 12.76 -1.30 -2.76
CA HIS A 179 11.39 -1.04 -3.22
C HIS A 179 11.40 -0.39 -4.60
N SER A 180 10.55 -0.88 -5.50
CA SER A 180 10.46 -0.43 -6.91
C SER A 180 10.35 1.08 -7.06
N GLU A 181 9.69 1.76 -6.11
CA GLU A 181 9.51 3.21 -6.08
C GLU A 181 10.86 3.92 -5.99
N LYS A 182 11.74 3.44 -5.09
CA LYS A 182 13.06 4.03 -4.87
C LYS A 182 13.96 3.79 -6.09
N ILE A 183 13.93 2.58 -6.64
CA ILE A 183 14.66 2.21 -7.87
C ILE A 183 14.24 3.12 -9.04
N ALA A 184 12.93 3.27 -9.25
CA ALA A 184 12.37 4.13 -10.29
C ALA A 184 12.79 5.61 -10.13
N ILE A 185 12.79 6.12 -8.89
CA ILE A 185 13.24 7.48 -8.58
C ILE A 185 14.74 7.64 -8.82
N ALA A 186 15.56 6.67 -8.40
CA ALA A 186 17.00 6.69 -8.64
C ALA A 186 17.31 6.73 -10.13
N PHE A 187 16.69 5.86 -10.93
CA PHE A 187 16.84 5.89 -12.38
C PHE A 187 16.40 7.22 -12.99
N ALA A 188 15.25 7.78 -12.55
CA ALA A 188 14.76 9.07 -13.02
C ALA A 188 15.70 10.24 -12.65
N LEU A 189 16.27 10.24 -11.45
CA LEU A 189 17.27 11.24 -11.03
C LEU A 189 18.52 11.21 -11.89
N MET A 190 18.95 10.03 -12.34
CA MET A 190 20.11 9.86 -13.22
C MET A 190 19.82 10.28 -14.66
N SER A 191 18.56 10.20 -15.10
CA SER A 191 18.20 10.28 -16.53
C SER A 191 17.46 11.55 -16.92
N VAL A 192 16.78 12.21 -15.98
CA VAL A 192 16.01 13.45 -16.20
C VAL A 192 16.87 14.69 -15.90
N PRO A 193 16.90 15.72 -16.75
CA PRO A 193 17.69 16.94 -16.54
C PRO A 193 17.40 17.64 -15.20
N LYS A 194 18.42 18.25 -14.58
CA LYS A 194 18.28 19.00 -13.33
C LYS A 194 17.23 20.13 -13.48
N GLY A 195 16.46 20.42 -12.44
CA GLY A 195 15.33 21.37 -12.45
C GLY A 195 13.93 20.76 -12.74
N GLU A 196 13.78 19.84 -13.69
CA GLU A 196 12.50 19.19 -14.01
C GLU A 196 11.87 18.31 -12.90
N PRO A 197 10.55 18.16 -12.78
CA PRO A 197 9.95 17.25 -11.80
C PRO A 197 10.12 15.78 -12.21
N ILE A 198 10.31 14.89 -11.22
CA ILE A 198 10.30 13.44 -11.43
C ILE A 198 8.88 12.92 -11.29
N ARG A 199 8.44 12.08 -12.24
CA ARG A 199 7.11 11.47 -12.24
C ARG A 199 7.23 9.96 -12.23
N VAL A 200 6.68 9.33 -11.19
CA VAL A 200 6.69 7.88 -10.99
C VAL A 200 5.28 7.37 -10.88
N MET A 201 5.03 6.23 -11.48
CA MET A 201 3.77 5.52 -11.45
C MET A 201 3.97 4.21 -10.70
N LYS A 202 2.98 3.81 -9.90
CA LYS A 202 2.99 2.58 -9.08
C LYS A 202 1.63 1.88 -9.18
N ASN A 203 1.65 0.55 -9.37
CA ASN A 203 0.42 -0.26 -9.43
C ASN A 203 -0.22 -0.52 -8.04
N LEU A 204 0.57 -0.49 -6.97
CA LEU A 204 0.12 -0.65 -5.58
C LEU A 204 0.12 0.70 -4.84
N ARG A 205 -0.39 0.73 -3.62
CA ARG A 205 -0.28 1.89 -2.74
C ARG A 205 1.16 2.04 -2.25
N VAL A 206 1.69 3.26 -2.23
CA VAL A 206 3.04 3.54 -1.72
C VAL A 206 3.10 3.22 -0.22
N CYS A 207 4.11 2.47 0.21
CA CYS A 207 4.26 2.10 1.63
C CYS A 207 4.77 3.27 2.49
N GLY A 208 4.60 3.16 3.81
CA GLY A 208 5.00 4.19 4.77
C GLY A 208 6.50 4.52 4.71
N ASP A 209 7.35 3.50 4.60
CA ASP A 209 8.79 3.67 4.47
C ASP A 209 9.17 4.45 3.19
N CYS A 210 8.62 4.07 2.03
CA CYS A 210 8.82 4.80 0.78
C CYS A 210 8.37 6.25 0.90
N HIS A 211 7.23 6.53 1.56
CA HIS A 211 6.79 7.89 1.82
C HIS A 211 7.83 8.73 2.58
N VAL A 212 8.53 8.14 3.54
CA VAL A 212 9.59 8.81 4.31
C VAL A 212 10.83 8.99 3.43
N ALA A 213 11.29 7.92 2.77
CA ALA A 213 12.46 7.97 1.90
C ALA A 213 12.30 9.01 0.77
N ILE A 214 11.14 9.09 0.12
CA ILE A 214 10.90 10.04 -0.97
C ILE A 214 10.98 11.49 -0.48
N LYS A 215 10.55 11.78 0.77
CA LYS A 215 10.76 13.11 1.37
C LYS A 215 12.23 13.43 1.47
N TYR A 216 13.04 12.52 2.03
CA TYR A 216 14.48 12.71 2.12
C TYR A 216 15.11 12.91 0.74
N ILE A 217 14.76 12.07 -0.25
CA ILE A 217 15.28 12.20 -1.62
C ILE A 217 14.91 13.57 -2.22
N SER A 218 13.67 14.01 -2.05
CA SER A 218 13.21 15.32 -2.53
C SER A 218 13.99 16.48 -1.91
N GLU A 219 14.30 16.40 -0.61
CA GLU A 219 15.12 17.40 0.07
C GLU A 219 16.59 17.36 -0.38
N ILE A 220 17.20 16.17 -0.35
CA ILE A 220 18.59 15.91 -0.70
C ILE A 220 18.91 16.39 -2.12
N LYS A 221 18.06 16.05 -3.08
CA LYS A 221 18.27 16.39 -4.49
C LYS A 221 17.60 17.71 -4.91
N ASN A 222 16.97 18.41 -3.96
CA ASN A 222 16.19 19.62 -4.18
C ASN A 222 15.27 19.50 -5.40
N ARG A 223 14.47 18.43 -5.41
CA ARG A 223 13.72 17.96 -6.58
C ARG A 223 12.27 17.73 -6.21
N GLU A 224 11.35 18.20 -7.06
CA GLU A 224 9.95 17.80 -6.96
C GLU A 224 9.79 16.36 -7.45
N ILE A 225 9.17 15.51 -6.64
CA ILE A 225 8.88 14.12 -6.96
C ILE A 225 7.37 13.91 -6.85
N ILE A 226 6.77 13.46 -7.94
CA ILE A 226 5.34 13.20 -8.05
C ILE A 226 5.18 11.70 -8.23
N VAL A 227 4.48 11.05 -7.30
CA VAL A 227 4.19 9.63 -7.37
C VAL A 227 2.69 9.42 -7.49
N ARG A 228 2.25 8.78 -8.57
CA ARG A 228 0.89 8.27 -8.70
C ARG A 228 0.86 6.81 -8.26
N ASP A 229 0.05 6.51 -7.27
CA ASP A 229 -0.18 5.14 -6.81
C ASP A 229 -1.59 4.67 -7.20
N SER A 230 -1.97 3.46 -6.78
CA SER A 230 -3.30 2.89 -7.10
C SER A 230 -4.49 3.71 -6.58
N SER A 231 -4.26 4.64 -5.65
CA SER A 231 -5.30 5.39 -4.94
C SER A 231 -5.27 6.90 -5.21
N ARG A 232 -4.08 7.49 -5.38
CA ARG A 232 -3.90 8.95 -5.34
C ARG A 232 -2.56 9.40 -5.91
N PHE A 233 -2.43 10.71 -6.04
CA PHE A 233 -1.15 11.39 -6.29
C PHE A 233 -0.52 11.83 -4.98
N HIS A 234 0.82 11.76 -4.92
CA HIS A 234 1.64 12.21 -3.82
C HIS A 234 2.70 13.19 -4.35
N HIS A 235 2.65 14.43 -3.88
CA HIS A 235 3.59 15.48 -4.31
C HIS A 235 4.60 15.76 -3.20
N PHE A 236 5.87 15.46 -3.47
CA PHE A 236 6.98 15.66 -2.54
C PHE A 236 7.85 16.82 -3.01
N LYS A 237 8.03 17.82 -2.14
CA LYS A 237 8.85 19.00 -2.42
C LYS A 237 9.47 19.53 -1.13
N HIS A 238 10.78 19.78 -1.14
CA HIS A 238 11.55 20.26 0.03
C HIS A 238 11.33 19.41 1.30
N GLY A 239 11.38 18.08 1.17
CA GLY A 239 11.21 17.18 2.31
C GLY A 239 9.76 17.03 2.81
N ARG A 240 8.78 17.66 2.14
CA ARG A 240 7.38 17.67 2.61
C ARG A 240 6.44 17.07 1.56
N LEU A 241 5.42 16.37 2.04
CA LEU A 241 4.29 15.92 1.22
C LEU A 241 3.26 17.05 1.18
N GLN A 242 3.03 17.65 0.02
CA GLN A 242 2.20 18.85 -0.11
C GLN A 242 0.73 18.52 -0.40
N VAL A 243 0.42 17.52 -1.24
CA VAL A 243 -0.98 17.21 -1.59
C VAL A 243 -1.23 15.73 -1.85
N ARG A 244 -2.42 15.26 -1.43
CA ARG A 244 -2.99 13.94 -1.70
C ARG A 244 -4.33 14.08 -2.44
N TYR A 245 -4.31 14.11 -3.77
CA TYR A 245 -5.55 14.11 -4.56
C TYR A 245 -5.98 12.68 -4.90
N THR A 246 -7.24 12.33 -4.60
CA THR A 246 -7.86 11.14 -5.19
C THR A 246 -8.07 11.37 -6.69
N MET A 247 -8.05 10.31 -7.51
CA MET A 247 -8.17 10.41 -8.98
C MET A 247 -9.33 11.31 -9.44
N ILE A 248 -10.47 11.28 -8.72
CA ILE A 248 -11.66 12.08 -9.00
C ILE A 248 -11.39 13.59 -8.83
N LYS A 249 -10.65 14.00 -7.79
CA LYS A 249 -10.34 15.41 -7.54
C LYS A 249 -9.27 15.96 -8.49
N PHE A 250 -8.38 15.11 -9.01
CA PHE A 250 -7.34 15.53 -9.94
C PHE A 250 -7.90 15.81 -11.35
N LEU A 251 -8.85 15.00 -11.83
CA LEU A 251 -9.56 15.28 -13.09
C LEU A 251 -10.31 16.62 -13.02
N LEU A 252 -10.98 16.91 -11.91
CA LEU A 252 -11.65 18.20 -11.71
C LEU A 252 -10.68 19.39 -11.63
N TRP A 253 -9.42 19.17 -11.24
CA TRP A 253 -8.38 20.20 -11.21
C TRP A 253 -7.70 20.41 -12.57
N LEU A 254 -7.59 19.37 -13.41
CA LEU A 254 -7.05 19.50 -14.77
C LEU A 254 -8.03 20.13 -15.77
N PHE A 255 -9.33 20.04 -15.49
CA PHE A 255 -10.41 20.50 -16.38
C PHE A 255 -11.27 21.63 -15.78
N GLY A 256 -10.81 22.26 -14.69
CA GLY A 256 -11.52 23.34 -13.99
C GLY A 256 -10.71 24.62 -13.92
#